data_AF-A0A834E5D0-F1
#
_entry.id   AF-A0A834E5D0-F1
#
_cell.length_a   1.000
_cell.length_b   1.000
_cell.length_c   1.000
_cell.angle_alpha   90.00
_cell.angle_beta   90.00
_cell.angle_gamma   90.00
#
_symmetry.space_group_name_H-M   'P 1'
#
loop_
_entity.id
_entity.type
_entity.pdbx_description
1 polymer ?
#
loop_
_entity_poly.entity_id
_entity_poly.type
_entity_poly.pdbx_seq_one_letter_code
_entity_poly.pdbx_strand_id
1 'polypeptide(L)'
;MIAGGGAEVAARSQEDSPGGADFAPSALGTRQHWDAVYERGLNNFQEYGDRGEIWFGEESINRLTRWMQRQKIPLDASVLDIGTGNGVFLVELVGKTWFL
;
A
#
# COMPACT_ATOMS: atom_id res chain seq x y z
N MET A 1 -25.91 -1.09 66.16
CA MET A 1 -25.04 0.07 66.44
C MET A 1 -23.67 -0.23 65.86
N ILE A 2 -23.09 0.78 65.21
CA ILE A 2 -21.69 0.95 64.73
C ILE A 2 -21.20 0.09 63.55
N ALA A 3 -20.46 0.79 62.67
CA ALA A 3 -20.02 0.48 61.32
C ALA A 3 -18.56 -0.01 61.22
N GLY A 4 -18.13 -0.35 59.99
CA GLY A 4 -16.74 -0.54 59.59
C GLY A 4 -16.50 -1.97 59.07
N GLY A 5 -15.81 -2.23 57.96
CA GLY A 5 -15.00 -1.44 57.05
C GLY A 5 -14.63 -2.36 55.88
N GLY A 6 -14.27 -1.78 54.74
CA GLY A 6 -14.07 -2.50 53.48
C GLY A 6 -12.72 -3.22 53.32
N ALA A 7 -12.42 -3.49 52.04
CA ALA A 7 -11.23 -4.10 51.43
C ALA A 7 -11.24 -5.65 51.44
N GLU A 8 -10.92 -6.37 50.36
CA GLU A 8 -10.24 -5.99 49.12
C GLU A 8 -10.49 -7.10 48.07
N VAL A 9 -11.12 -6.77 46.94
CA VAL A 9 -11.06 -7.62 45.74
C VAL A 9 -9.74 -7.26 45.06
N ALA A 10 -8.66 -7.94 45.44
CA ALA A 10 -7.37 -7.82 44.78
C ALA A 10 -7.40 -8.55 43.43
N ALA A 11 -7.96 -7.88 42.43
CA ALA A 11 -7.71 -8.19 41.02
C ALA A 11 -7.89 -6.90 40.22
N ARG A 12 -6.93 -5.99 40.34
CA ARG A 12 -6.67 -4.99 39.32
C ARG A 12 -5.26 -5.24 38.79
N SER A 13 -5.17 -6.16 37.84
CA SER A 13 -4.25 -5.93 36.73
C SER A 13 -4.79 -4.69 36.03
N GLN A 14 -4.16 -3.55 36.22
CA GLN A 14 -4.35 -2.43 35.30
C GLN A 14 -3.87 -2.92 33.94
N GLU A 15 -4.80 -3.40 33.12
CA GLU A 15 -4.64 -3.33 31.68
C GLU A 15 -4.66 -1.85 31.31
N ASP A 16 -3.47 -1.24 31.35
CA ASP A 16 -3.18 -0.14 30.45
C ASP A 16 -3.00 -0.75 29.05
N SER A 17 -4.10 -1.28 28.51
CA SER A 17 -4.22 -1.47 27.08
C SER A 17 -4.09 -0.07 26.49
N PRO A 18 -3.09 0.23 25.63
CA PRO A 18 -2.97 1.55 25.04
C PRO A 18 -4.20 1.77 24.15
N GLY A 19 -5.21 2.39 24.74
CA GLY A 19 -6.47 2.69 24.12
C GLY A 19 -6.24 3.70 23.00
N GLY A 20 -6.48 3.25 21.77
CA GLY A 20 -7.05 4.07 20.71
C GLY A 20 -6.43 5.45 20.50
N ALA A 21 -5.11 5.53 20.38
CA ALA A 21 -4.54 6.67 19.68
C ALA A 21 -4.89 6.52 18.20
N ASP A 22 -5.93 7.22 17.74
CA ASP A 22 -6.24 7.35 16.33
C ASP A 22 -4.97 7.78 15.58
N PHE A 23 -4.68 7.08 14.48
CA PHE A 23 -3.51 7.41 13.67
C PHE A 23 -3.63 8.84 13.15
N ALA A 24 -2.55 9.62 13.30
CA ALA A 24 -2.49 10.95 12.71
C ALA A 24 -2.66 10.84 11.17
N PRO A 25 -3.32 11.83 10.53
CA PRO A 25 -3.49 11.84 9.08
C PRO A 25 -2.16 11.70 8.35
N SER A 26 -2.10 10.80 7.37
CA SER A 26 -0.89 10.57 6.58
C SER A 26 -0.78 11.57 5.44
N ALA A 27 0.43 12.07 5.19
CA ALA A 27 0.73 12.87 4.00
C ALA A 27 0.39 12.13 2.70
N LEU A 28 0.53 10.80 2.68
CA LEU A 28 0.18 9.94 1.53
C LEU A 28 -1.32 9.96 1.21
N GLY A 29 -2.17 10.40 2.14
CA GLY A 29 -3.60 10.58 1.93
C GLY A 29 -3.98 11.92 1.29
N THR A 30 -3.00 12.81 1.03
CA THR A 30 -3.26 14.18 0.56
C THR A 30 -2.97 14.34 -0.92
N ARG A 31 -3.81 15.09 -1.63
CA ARG A 31 -3.58 15.43 -3.04
C ARG A 31 -2.28 16.20 -3.22
N GLN A 32 -2.01 17.16 -2.33
CA GLN A 32 -0.83 18.02 -2.38
C GLN A 32 0.48 17.22 -2.38
N HIS A 33 0.53 16.12 -1.62
CA HIS A 33 1.67 15.22 -1.63
C HIS A 33 1.88 14.60 -3.02
N TRP A 34 0.81 14.08 -3.63
CA TRP A 34 0.90 13.42 -4.94
C TRP A 34 1.15 14.39 -6.09
N ASP A 35 0.60 15.61 -6.03
CA ASP A 35 0.91 16.68 -6.99
C ASP A 35 2.42 17.00 -6.96
N ALA A 36 3.02 17.14 -5.78
CA ALA A 36 4.46 17.38 -5.64
C ALA A 36 5.33 16.19 -6.08
N VAL A 37 4.89 14.95 -5.81
CA VAL A 37 5.57 13.74 -6.30
C VAL A 37 5.55 13.67 -7.82
N TYR A 38 4.41 14.00 -8.44
CA TYR A 38 4.27 14.04 -9.89
C TYR A 38 5.16 15.10 -10.54
N GLU A 39 5.15 16.33 -10.03
CA GLU A 39 5.99 17.43 -10.54
C GLU A 39 7.48 17.06 -10.52
N ARG A 40 7.96 16.48 -9.40
CA ARG A 40 9.34 16.01 -9.30
C ARG A 40 9.66 14.92 -10.31
N GLY A 41 8.76 13.94 -10.46
CA GLY A 41 8.94 12.86 -11.44
C GLY A 41 9.00 13.38 -12.87
N LEU A 42 8.14 14.36 -13.21
CA LEU A 42 8.13 14.98 -14.53
C LEU A 42 9.43 15.73 -14.82
N ASN A 43 9.94 16.50 -13.86
CA ASN A 43 11.22 17.20 -14.02
C ASN A 43 12.39 16.21 -14.19
N ASN A 44 12.44 15.16 -13.37
CA ASN A 44 13.48 14.13 -13.49
C ASN A 44 13.45 13.43 -14.87
N PHE A 45 12.25 13.16 -15.40
CA PHE A 45 12.09 12.59 -16.72
C PHE A 45 12.61 13.54 -17.81
N GLN A 46 12.28 14.83 -17.72
CA GLN A 46 12.71 15.83 -18.71
C GLN A 46 14.22 16.06 -18.71
N GLU A 47 14.85 16.08 -17.53
CA GLU A 47 16.29 16.37 -17.40
C GLU A 47 17.17 15.14 -17.65
N TYR A 48 16.75 13.96 -17.17
CA TYR A 48 17.60 12.77 -17.11
C TYR A 48 17.03 11.56 -17.86
N GLY A 49 15.80 11.63 -18.36
CA GLY A 49 15.10 10.47 -18.91
C GLY A 49 14.72 9.43 -17.86
N ASP A 50 14.69 9.82 -16.58
CA ASP A 50 14.31 8.94 -15.48
C ASP A 50 12.83 8.57 -15.60
N ARG A 51 12.55 7.28 -15.82
CA ARG A 51 11.18 6.76 -15.96
C ARG A 51 10.44 6.64 -14.62
N GLY A 52 11.10 6.96 -13.51
CA GLY A 52 10.50 6.94 -12.19
C GLY A 52 10.64 5.61 -11.46
N GLU A 53 10.25 5.63 -10.20
CA GLU A 53 10.50 4.58 -9.22
C GLU A 53 9.57 3.36 -9.35
N ILE A 54 10.12 2.17 -9.04
CA ILE A 54 9.37 0.93 -8.88
C ILE A 54 9.15 0.66 -7.38
N TRP A 55 7.97 1.05 -6.88
CA TRP A 55 7.65 1.03 -5.44
C TRP A 55 7.58 -0.36 -4.80
N PHE A 56 7.05 -1.35 -5.51
CA PHE A 56 6.82 -2.70 -4.97
C PHE A 56 7.81 -3.75 -5.50
N GLY A 57 8.79 -3.32 -6.30
CA GLY A 57 9.78 -4.19 -6.95
C GLY A 57 9.21 -5.19 -7.97
N GLU A 58 10.12 -5.82 -8.71
CA GLU A 58 9.79 -6.82 -9.74
C GLU A 58 9.17 -8.10 -9.17
N GLU A 59 9.50 -8.46 -7.93
CA GLU A 59 8.93 -9.64 -7.25
C GLU A 59 7.41 -9.56 -7.11
N SER A 60 6.87 -8.37 -6.83
CA SER A 60 5.43 -8.15 -6.70
C SER A 60 4.72 -8.37 -8.04
N ILE A 61 5.32 -7.86 -9.14
CA ILE A 61 4.84 -8.08 -10.51
C ILE A 61 4.81 -9.58 -10.82
N ASN A 62 5.92 -10.28 -10.59
CA ASN A 62 6.02 -11.72 -10.84
C ASN A 62 5.00 -12.53 -10.02
N ARG A 63 4.76 -12.14 -8.78
CA ARG A 63 3.75 -12.80 -7.93
C ARG A 63 2.34 -12.60 -8.48
N LEU A 64 1.98 -11.39 -8.90
CA LEU A 64 0.67 -11.12 -9.52
C LEU A 64 0.52 -11.89 -10.84
N THR A 65 1.51 -11.84 -11.74
CA THR A 65 1.45 -12.56 -13.02
C THR A 65 1.24 -14.06 -12.81
N ARG A 66 1.99 -14.69 -11.89
CA ARG A 66 1.80 -16.11 -11.54
C ARG A 66 0.41 -16.40 -10.98
N TRP A 67 -0.14 -15.50 -10.17
CA TRP A 67 -1.49 -15.65 -9.66
C TRP A 67 -2.53 -15.57 -10.79
N MET A 68 -2.42 -14.59 -11.70
CA MET A 68 -3.32 -14.44 -12.85
C MET A 68 -3.31 -15.67 -13.76
N GLN A 69 -2.12 -16.23 -14.02
CA GLN A 69 -1.96 -17.48 -14.77
C GLN A 69 -2.68 -18.66 -14.10
N ARG A 70 -2.54 -18.81 -12.77
CA ARG A 70 -3.24 -19.86 -12.01
C ARG A 70 -4.76 -19.69 -12.03
N GLN A 71 -5.23 -18.44 -12.02
CA GLN A 71 -6.65 -18.13 -12.17
C GLN A 71 -7.16 -18.28 -13.61
N LYS A 72 -6.27 -18.53 -14.59
CA LYS A 72 -6.59 -18.66 -16.01
C LYS A 72 -7.36 -17.43 -16.53
N ILE A 73 -6.93 -16.23 -16.13
CA ILE A 73 -7.51 -14.99 -16.63
C ILE A 73 -7.34 -14.96 -18.17
N PRO A 74 -8.41 -14.69 -18.95
CA PRO A 74 -8.31 -14.61 -20.40
C PRO A 74 -7.30 -13.55 -20.86
N LEU A 75 -6.59 -13.82 -21.95
CA LEU A 75 -5.57 -12.90 -22.48
C LEU A 75 -6.15 -11.61 -23.05
N ASP A 76 -7.43 -11.63 -23.42
CA ASP A 76 -8.21 -10.48 -23.90
C ASP A 76 -8.99 -9.77 -22.78
N ALA A 77 -8.79 -10.19 -21.53
CA ALA A 77 -9.41 -9.54 -20.39
C ALA A 77 -8.92 -8.08 -20.27
N SER A 78 -9.86 -7.17 -19.98
CA SER A 78 -9.52 -5.79 -19.67
C SER A 78 -8.94 -5.68 -18.25
N VAL A 79 -7.82 -4.97 -18.10
CA VAL A 79 -7.12 -4.79 -16.82
C VAL A 79 -7.01 -3.30 -16.50
N LEU A 80 -7.33 -2.94 -15.26
CA LEU A 80 -7.15 -1.59 -14.71
C LEU A 80 -6.13 -1.64 -13.57
N ASP A 81 -5.05 -0.87 -13.68
CA ASP A 81 -4.05 -0.69 -12.64
C ASP A 81 -4.22 0.68 -11.96
N ILE A 82 -4.61 0.66 -10.69
CA ILE A 82 -4.90 1.88 -9.92
C ILE A 82 -3.64 2.28 -9.17
N GLY A 83 -3.15 3.50 -9.43
CA GLY A 83 -1.88 3.95 -8.87
C GLY A 83 -0.67 3.33 -9.58
N THR A 84 -0.78 3.15 -10.90
CA THR A 84 0.23 2.47 -11.75
C THR A 84 1.63 3.12 -11.73
N GLY A 85 1.75 4.35 -11.22
CA GLY A 85 3.03 5.07 -11.17
C GLY A 85 3.64 5.20 -12.57
N ASN A 86 4.84 4.64 -12.75
CA ASN A 86 5.54 4.63 -14.04
C ASN A 86 4.99 3.61 -15.07
N GLY A 87 3.97 2.82 -14.71
CA GLY A 87 3.33 1.87 -15.61
C GLY A 87 4.05 0.54 -15.80
N VAL A 88 5.12 0.26 -15.03
CA VAL A 88 5.97 -0.92 -15.27
C VAL A 88 5.18 -2.24 -15.17
N PHE A 89 4.18 -2.33 -14.29
CA PHE A 89 3.35 -3.54 -14.19
C PHE A 89 2.58 -3.83 -15.48
N LEU A 90 1.98 -2.80 -16.09
CA LEU A 90 1.24 -2.93 -17.35
C LEU A 90 2.17 -3.27 -18.52
N VAL A 91 3.35 -2.64 -18.56
CA VAL A 91 4.37 -2.94 -19.58
C VAL A 91 4.84 -4.40 -19.46
N GLU A 92 5.11 -4.86 -18.25
CA GLU A 92 5.48 -6.25 -17.96
C GLU A 92 4.36 -7.24 -18.28
N LEU A 93 3.11 -6.88 -17.99
CA LEU A 93 1.95 -7.72 -18.28
C LEU A 93 1.78 -7.91 -19.80
N VAL A 94 1.90 -6.83 -20.58
CA VAL A 94 1.94 -6.91 -22.04
C VAL A 94 3.11 -7.79 -22.45
N GLY A 95 4.35 -7.45 -22.09
CA GLY A 95 5.54 -8.22 -22.49
C GLY A 95 5.43 -9.72 -22.20
N LYS A 96 5.00 -10.12 -21.01
CA LYS A 96 4.86 -11.54 -20.64
C LYS A 96 3.68 -12.23 -21.32
N THR A 97 2.65 -11.48 -21.73
CA THR A 97 1.47 -12.04 -22.42
C THR A 97 1.74 -12.31 -23.90
N TRP A 98 2.60 -11.51 -24.55
CA TRP A 98 2.88 -11.66 -26.00
C TRP A 98 4.00 -12.68 -26.32
N PHE A 99 4.78 -13.12 -25.33
CA PHE A 99 5.88 -14.10 -25.50
C PHE A 99 5.62 -15.48 -24.85
N LEU A 100 4.40 -15.71 -24.35
CA LEU A 100 3.89 -17.02 -23.91
C LEU A 100 2.84 -17.53 -24.90
#